data_AF-A0A2V6HVY1-F1
#
_entry.id   AF-A0A2V6HVY1-F1
#
_cell.length_a   1.000
_cell.length_b   1.000
_cell.length_c   1.000
_cell.angle_alpha   90.00
_cell.angle_beta   90.00
_cell.angle_gamma   90.00
#
_symmetry.space_group_name_H-M   'P 1'
#
loop_
_entity.id
_entity.type
_entity.pdbx_description
1 polymer ?
#
loop_
_entity_poly.entity_id
_entity_poly.type
_entity_poly.pdbx_seq_one_letter_code
_entity_poly.pdbx_strand_id
1 'polypeptide(L)'
;MIPEIEELYQEVILDHSRRPRNFGELPDAAVLVHGDNPACGDEIHLAVKFDASGGLEDIKFSGRGCAISQASASLMTMKLKGKSRPE
;
A
#
# COMPACT_ATOMS: atom_id res chain seq x y z
N MET A 1 -20.73 -10.61 -15.47
CA MET A 1 -19.75 -9.57 -15.12
C MET A 1 -19.48 -8.79 -16.40
N ILE A 2 -19.33 -7.47 -16.35
CA ILE A 2 -19.22 -6.61 -17.53
C ILE A 2 -17.74 -6.64 -17.97
N PRO A 3 -17.40 -7.15 -19.17
CA PRO A 3 -16.01 -7.37 -19.60
C PRO A 3 -15.10 -6.14 -19.49
N GLU A 4 -15.64 -4.96 -19.79
CA GLU A 4 -14.93 -3.69 -19.75
C GLU A 4 -14.44 -3.34 -18.33
N ILE A 5 -15.18 -3.79 -17.30
CA ILE A 5 -14.79 -3.59 -15.90
C ILE A 5 -13.64 -4.56 -15.52
N GLU A 6 -13.64 -5.77 -16.05
CA GLU A 6 -12.56 -6.75 -15.79
C GLU A 6 -11.22 -6.27 -16.37
N GLU A 7 -11.24 -5.73 -17.59
CA GLU A 7 -10.07 -5.13 -18.23
C GLU A 7 -9.52 -3.96 -17.40
N LEU A 8 -10.39 -3.05 -16.97
CA LEU A 8 -10.00 -1.93 -16.12
C LEU A 8 -9.36 -2.40 -14.80
N TYR A 9 -9.92 -3.41 -14.14
CA TYR A 9 -9.34 -3.95 -12.91
C TYR A 9 -7.95 -4.55 -13.15
N GLN A 10 -7.75 -5.29 -14.24
CA GLN A 10 -6.45 -5.85 -14.58
C GLN A 10 -5.43 -4.75 -14.85
N GLU A 11 -5.79 -3.71 -15.59
CA GLU A 11 -4.91 -2.57 -15.86
C GLU A 11 -4.47 -1.87 -14.57
N VAL A 12 -5.41 -1.62 -13.65
CA VAL A 12 -5.11 -1.00 -12.35
C VAL A 12 -4.15 -1.87 -11.54
N ILE A 13 -4.40 -3.17 -11.46
CA ILE A 13 -3.50 -4.09 -10.73
C ILE A 13 -2.10 -4.11 -11.37
N LEU A 14 -2.02 -4.18 -12.69
CA LEU A 14 -0.74 -4.20 -13.40
C LEU A 14 0.03 -2.90 -13.22
N ASP A 15 -0.62 -1.74 -13.32
CA ASP A 15 0.03 -0.45 -13.11
C ASP A 15 0.55 -0.30 -11.67
N HIS A 16 -0.27 -0.64 -10.68
CA HIS A 16 0.12 -0.52 -9.28
C HIS A 16 1.17 -1.56 -8.85
N SER A 17 1.22 -2.73 -9.48
CA SER A 17 2.29 -3.71 -9.23
C SER A 17 3.62 -3.32 -9.85
N ARG A 18 3.61 -2.68 -11.05
CA ARG A 18 4.83 -2.26 -11.76
C ARG A 18 5.37 -0.93 -11.27
N ARG A 19 4.48 -0.01 -10.90
CA ARG A 19 4.78 1.36 -10.47
C ARG A 19 4.04 1.65 -9.17
N PRO A 20 4.41 0.99 -8.07
CA PRO A 20 3.74 1.20 -6.80
C PRO A 20 3.89 2.64 -6.33
N ARG A 21 2.78 3.23 -5.88
CA ARG A 21 2.71 4.54 -5.24
C ARG A 21 3.08 4.42 -3.77
N ASN A 22 3.72 5.46 -3.24
CA ASN A 22 4.22 5.51 -1.87
C ASN A 22 5.19 4.36 -1.52
N PHE A 23 5.94 3.87 -2.52
CA PHE A 23 6.98 2.87 -2.29
C PHE A 23 8.26 3.52 -1.76
N GLY A 24 8.86 2.92 -0.74
CA GLY A 24 10.11 3.34 -0.12
C GLY A 24 9.98 3.62 1.37
N GLU A 25 11.07 4.10 1.95
CA GLU A 25 11.18 4.34 3.40
C GLU A 25 10.57 5.68 3.82
N LEU A 26 10.15 5.75 5.08
CA LEU A 26 9.67 6.96 5.76
C LEU A 26 10.48 7.15 7.07
N PRO A 27 11.58 7.91 7.04
CA PRO A 27 12.50 8.02 8.18
C PRO A 27 11.85 8.55 9.47
N ASP A 28 10.90 9.47 9.35
CA ASP A 28 10.20 10.09 10.47
C ASP A 28 8.86 9.38 10.80
N ALA A 29 8.78 8.08 10.51
CA ALA A 29 7.60 7.29 10.82
C ALA A 29 7.40 7.15 12.33
N ALA A 30 6.17 7.36 12.77
CA ALA A 30 5.74 7.11 14.14
C ALA A 30 5.54 5.61 14.41
N VAL A 31 5.16 4.86 13.38
CA VAL A 31 4.89 3.42 13.47
C VAL A 31 5.52 2.70 12.28
N LEU A 32 6.21 1.60 12.58
CA LEU A 32 6.75 0.66 11.60
C LEU A 32 6.11 -0.71 11.86
N VAL A 33 5.59 -1.34 10.80
CA VAL A 33 4.98 -2.67 10.86
C VAL A 33 5.59 -3.53 9.77
N HIS A 34 5.95 -4.76 10.13
CA HIS A 34 6.41 -5.78 9.20
C HIS A 34 5.36 -6.88 9.12
N GLY A 35 5.12 -7.39 7.91
CA GLY A 35 4.16 -8.46 7.65
C GLY A 35 4.62 -9.40 6.54
N ASP A 36 4.36 -10.68 6.74
CA ASP A 36 4.78 -11.76 5.85
C ASP A 36 3.58 -12.57 5.36
N ASN A 37 3.61 -12.96 4.09
CA ASN A 37 2.74 -14.00 3.54
C ASN A 37 3.59 -15.15 2.97
N PRO A 38 3.95 -16.16 3.78
CA PRO A 38 4.90 -17.20 3.39
C PRO A 38 4.37 -18.10 2.26
N ALA A 39 3.05 -18.19 2.07
CA ALA A 39 2.47 -18.97 0.99
C ALA A 39 2.81 -18.41 -0.40
N CYS A 40 2.95 -17.08 -0.50
CA CYS A 40 3.35 -16.38 -1.74
C CYS A 40 4.80 -15.89 -1.69
N GLY A 41 5.45 -15.94 -0.53
CA GLY A 41 6.78 -15.37 -0.30
C GLY A 41 6.78 -13.85 -0.24
N ASP A 42 5.63 -13.23 0.07
CA ASP A 42 5.53 -11.77 0.18
C ASP A 42 6.06 -11.31 1.54
N GLU A 43 6.71 -10.16 1.54
CA GLU A 43 7.28 -9.49 2.69
C GLU A 43 7.07 -7.98 2.50
N ILE A 44 6.25 -7.36 3.36
CA ILE A 44 5.90 -5.95 3.29
C ILE A 44 6.29 -5.26 4.59
N HIS A 45 6.94 -4.10 4.46
CA HIS A 45 7.21 -3.16 5.54
C HIS A 45 6.33 -1.93 5.33
N LEU A 46 5.57 -1.54 6.35
CA LEU A 46 4.70 -0.37 6.35
C LEU A 46 5.22 0.65 7.35
N ALA A 47 5.31 1.90 6.90
CA ALA A 47 5.76 3.02 7.70
C ALA A 47 4.71 4.11 7.70
N VAL A 48 4.30 4.56 8.88
CA VAL A 48 3.18 5.47 9.09
C VAL A 48 3.60 6.66 9.93
N LYS A 49 3.22 7.86 9.49
CA LYS A 49 3.36 9.11 10.22
C LYS A 49 1.98 9.72 10.47
N PHE A 50 1.75 10.19 11.70
CA PHE A 50 0.54 10.90 12.08
C PHE A 50 0.81 12.39 12.24
N ASP A 51 -0.18 13.21 11.92
CA ASP A 51 -0.15 14.64 12.20
C ASP A 51 -0.48 14.94 13.69
N ALA A 52 -0.38 16.21 14.07
CA ALA A 52 -0.64 16.67 15.44
C ALA A 52 -2.12 16.47 15.89
N SER A 53 -3.05 16.30 14.96
CA SER A 53 -4.46 16.02 15.24
C SER A 53 -4.78 14.52 15.30
N GLY A 54 -3.79 13.66 15.03
CA GLY A 54 -3.91 12.21 15.01
C GLY A 54 -4.38 11.63 13.66
N GLY A 55 -4.40 12.43 12.59
CA GLY A 55 -4.68 11.99 11.23
C GLY A 55 -3.46 11.32 10.56
N LEU A 56 -3.68 10.48 9.56
CA LEU A 56 -2.62 9.78 8.82
C LEU A 56 -1.94 10.74 7.82
N GLU A 57 -0.87 11.42 8.25
CA GLU A 57 -0.14 12.40 7.44
C GLU A 57 0.56 11.76 6.24
N ASP A 58 1.33 10.70 6.49
CA ASP A 58 2.02 9.96 5.44
C ASP A 58 2.04 8.46 5.75
N ILE A 59 1.99 7.68 4.69
CA ILE A 59 2.08 6.23 4.74
C ILE A 59 2.87 5.76 3.53
N LYS A 60 3.90 4.97 3.79
CA LYS A 60 4.73 4.35 2.76
C LYS A 60 4.90 2.87 3.03
N PHE A 61 5.27 2.14 1.98
CA PHE A 61 5.59 0.73 2.10
C PHE A 61 6.85 0.37 1.33
N SER A 62 7.57 -0.64 1.79
CA SER A 62 8.69 -1.25 1.08
C SER A 62 8.61 -2.78 1.19
N GLY A 63 9.54 -3.48 0.55
CA GLY A 63 9.57 -4.94 0.52
C GLY A 63 9.27 -5.53 -0.85
N ARG A 64 8.97 -6.82 -0.87
CA ARG A 64 8.85 -7.65 -2.08
C ARG A 64 7.62 -8.54 -2.00
N GLY A 65 7.01 -8.81 -3.13
CA GLY A 65 5.87 -9.73 -3.17
C GLY A 65 5.34 -9.90 -4.58
N CYS A 66 4.33 -10.76 -4.71
CA CYS A 66 3.61 -10.97 -5.95
C CYS A 66 2.88 -9.70 -6.41
N ALA A 67 2.44 -9.68 -7.68
CA ALA A 67 1.80 -8.52 -8.28
C ALA A 67 0.56 -8.05 -7.50
N ILE A 68 -0.23 -8.99 -6.96
CA ILE A 68 -1.43 -8.69 -6.18
C ILE A 68 -1.04 -8.00 -4.86
N SER A 69 -0.04 -8.51 -4.16
CA SER A 69 0.43 -7.94 -2.89
C SER A 69 0.97 -6.51 -3.08
N GLN A 70 1.81 -6.31 -4.10
CA GLN A 70 2.36 -4.98 -4.45
C GLN A 70 1.26 -4.00 -4.85
N ALA A 71 0.32 -4.43 -5.70
CA ALA A 71 -0.79 -3.58 -6.11
C ALA A 71 -1.71 -3.21 -4.94
N SER A 72 -2.01 -4.18 -4.07
CA SER A 72 -2.84 -3.99 -2.88
C SER A 72 -2.22 -2.97 -1.91
N ALA A 73 -0.94 -3.14 -1.57
CA ALA A 73 -0.22 -2.19 -0.71
C ALA A 73 -0.18 -0.79 -1.32
N SER A 74 0.07 -0.68 -2.64
CA SER A 74 0.06 0.59 -3.34
C SER A 74 -1.30 1.28 -3.31
N LEU A 75 -2.39 0.57 -3.59
CA LEU A 75 -3.75 1.12 -3.58
C LEU A 75 -4.16 1.52 -2.16
N MET A 76 -3.84 0.69 -1.17
CA MET A 76 -4.12 0.96 0.24
C MET A 76 -3.45 2.25 0.70
N THR A 77 -2.14 2.42 0.46
CA THR A 77 -1.42 3.63 0.89
C THR A 77 -1.95 4.89 0.22
N MET A 78 -2.38 4.83 -1.05
CA MET A 78 -3.06 5.96 -1.69
C MET A 78 -4.43 6.26 -1.06
N LYS A 79 -5.19 5.23 -0.71
CA LYS A 79 -6.55 5.37 -0.20
C LYS A 79 -6.59 5.92 1.22
N LEU A 80 -5.64 5.50 2.06
CA LEU A 80 -5.61 5.83 3.48
C LEU A 80 -4.88 7.14 3.80
N LYS A 81 -3.98 7.62 2.92
CA LYS A 81 -3.27 8.88 3.17
C LYS A 81 -4.27 10.04 3.39
N GLY A 82 -4.09 10.77 4.48
CA GLY A 82 -4.99 11.86 4.91
C GLY A 82 -6.26 11.39 5.63
N LYS A 83 -6.42 10.09 5.91
CA LYS A 83 -7.58 9.54 6.64
C LYS A 83 -7.38 9.53 8.14
N SER A 84 -8.50 9.45 8.86
CA SER A 84 -8.50 9.28 10.31
C SER A 84 -8.23 7.82 10.70
N ARG A 85 -7.75 7.58 11.93
CA ARG A 85 -7.46 6.23 12.42
C ARG A 85 -8.64 5.23 12.38
N PRO A 86 -9.91 5.64 12.57
CA PRO A 86 -11.05 4.72 12.46
C PRO A 86 -11.48 4.33 11.04
N GLU A 87 -11.12 5.11 10.01
CA GLU A 87 -11.42 4.84 8.59
C GLU A 87 -10.45 3.83 7.97
#